data_AF-A0A6B3UDB3-F1
#
_entry.id   AF-A0A6B3UDB3-F1
#
_cell.length_a   1.000
_cell.length_b   1.000
_cell.length_c   1.000
_cell.angle_alpha   90.00
_cell.angle_beta   90.00
_cell.angle_gamma   90.00
#
_symmetry.space_group_name_H-M   'P 1'
#
loop_
_entity.id
_entity.type
_entity.pdbx_description
1 polymer ?
#
loop_
_entity_poly.entity_id
_entity_poly.type
_entity_poly.pdbx_seq_one_letter_code
_entity_poly.pdbx_strand_id
1 'polypeptide(L)'
;MTASRYRAAFCETAVECLSKGYSLAVLAGELDVARSTVSAWMAAHPAFAEAVARGRAKGAKVWEDRLAAAASGKGAGNATVIAFALKQIARDDWGEARADAPPAGPGVAVTVEFVRPGHADRADS
;
A
#
# COMPACT_ATOMS: atom_id res chain seq x y z
N MET A 1 -17.83 -6.89 -13.46
CA MET A 1 -17.32 -7.77 -14.55
C MET A 1 -16.07 -7.14 -15.17
N THR A 2 -14.92 -7.18 -14.49
CA THR A 2 -13.68 -6.49 -14.94
C THR A 2 -12.49 -7.43 -15.10
N ALA A 3 -12.62 -8.70 -14.65
CA ALA A 3 -11.64 -9.75 -14.91
C ALA A 3 -11.49 -10.09 -16.40
N SER A 4 -12.48 -9.75 -17.23
CA SER A 4 -12.56 -10.14 -18.65
C SER A 4 -11.58 -9.42 -19.58
N ARG A 5 -10.85 -8.39 -19.13
CA ARG A 5 -9.84 -7.69 -19.95
C ARG A 5 -8.40 -8.16 -19.71
N TYR A 6 -8.16 -9.08 -18.76
CA TYR A 6 -6.80 -9.54 -18.46
C TYR A 6 -6.15 -10.23 -19.68
N ARG A 7 -4.85 -9.98 -19.87
CA ARG A 7 -4.01 -10.64 -20.87
C ARG A 7 -2.71 -11.08 -20.20
N ALA A 8 -2.24 -12.29 -20.51
CA ALA A 8 -0.99 -12.81 -19.96
C ALA A 8 0.22 -11.90 -20.26
N ALA A 9 0.21 -11.20 -21.41
CA ALA A 9 1.22 -10.21 -21.77
C ALA A 9 1.37 -9.07 -20.74
N PHE A 10 0.34 -8.76 -19.95
CA PHE A 10 0.44 -7.74 -18.90
C PHE A 10 1.40 -8.13 -17.79
N CYS A 11 1.76 -9.41 -17.64
CA CYS A 11 2.82 -9.83 -16.72
C CYS A 11 4.17 -9.21 -17.09
N GLU A 12 4.50 -9.15 -18.38
CA GLU A 12 5.76 -8.56 -18.84
C GLU A 12 5.75 -7.05 -18.62
N THR A 13 4.66 -6.37 -19.00
CA THR A 13 4.46 -4.93 -18.72
C THR A 13 4.55 -4.62 -17.23
N ALA A 14 3.96 -5.46 -16.36
CA ALA A 14 4.04 -5.28 -14.92
C ALA A 14 5.48 -5.38 -14.39
N VAL A 15 6.24 -6.38 -14.85
CA VAL A 15 7.65 -6.52 -14.48
C VAL A 15 8.45 -5.32 -14.98
N GLU A 16 8.27 -4.92 -16.23
CA GLU A 16 9.01 -3.81 -16.82
C GLU A 16 8.73 -2.49 -16.10
N CYS A 17 7.45 -2.11 -15.97
CA CYS A 17 7.02 -0.88 -15.31
C CYS A 17 7.54 -0.82 -13.86
N LEU A 18 7.27 -1.85 -13.07
CA LEU A 18 7.60 -1.84 -11.64
C LEU A 18 9.10 -1.97 -11.38
N SER A 19 9.86 -2.60 -12.29
CA SER A 19 11.32 -2.67 -12.18
C SER A 19 12.01 -1.31 -12.24
N LYS A 20 11.33 -0.30 -12.82
CA LYS A 20 11.81 1.10 -12.85
C LYS A 20 11.57 1.83 -11.51
N GLY A 21 10.95 1.17 -10.54
CA GLY A 21 10.58 1.73 -9.24
C GLY A 21 9.21 2.41 -9.21
N TYR A 22 8.38 2.21 -10.24
CA TYR A 22 7.03 2.80 -10.28
C TYR A 22 6.04 2.09 -9.36
N SER A 23 4.96 2.79 -9.03
CA SER A 23 3.87 2.26 -8.20
C SER A 23 2.86 1.47 -9.03
N LEU A 24 1.99 0.70 -8.36
CA LEU A 24 0.86 0.04 -9.03
C LEU A 24 -0.15 1.00 -9.64
N ALA A 25 -0.18 2.26 -9.21
CA ALA A 25 -1.03 3.28 -9.83
C ALA A 25 -0.51 3.66 -11.22
N VAL A 26 0.82 3.76 -11.38
CA VAL A 26 1.44 3.99 -12.69
C VAL A 26 1.19 2.80 -13.62
N LEU A 27 1.39 1.58 -13.13
CA LEU A 27 1.05 0.37 -13.91
C LEU A 27 -0.41 0.35 -14.34
N ALA A 28 -1.33 0.75 -13.47
CA ALA A 28 -2.75 0.84 -13.81
C ALA A 28 -3.01 1.86 -14.92
N GLY A 29 -2.35 3.02 -14.88
CA GLY A 29 -2.39 4.03 -15.94
C GLY A 29 -1.78 3.53 -17.26
N GLU A 30 -0.65 2.81 -17.20
CA GLU A 30 0.01 2.22 -18.37
C GLU A 30 -0.84 1.15 -19.05
N LEU A 31 -1.62 0.40 -18.27
CA LEU A 31 -2.56 -0.60 -18.77
C LEU A 31 -3.96 -0.03 -19.09
N ASP A 32 -4.15 1.29 -18.95
CA ASP A 32 -5.44 1.99 -19.12
C ASP A 32 -6.60 1.34 -18.33
N VAL A 33 -6.36 1.06 -17.06
CA VAL A 33 -7.35 0.48 -16.15
C VAL A 33 -7.38 1.19 -14.80
N ALA A 34 -8.51 1.09 -14.11
CA ALA A 34 -8.58 1.50 -12.71
C ALA A 34 -7.63 0.66 -11.84
N ARG A 35 -7.04 1.27 -10.79
CA ARG A 35 -6.13 0.57 -9.86
C ARG A 35 -6.78 -0.64 -9.18
N SER A 36 -8.06 -0.57 -8.88
CA SER A 36 -8.84 -1.70 -8.31
C SER A 36 -8.84 -2.93 -9.23
N THR A 37 -8.84 -2.72 -10.56
CA THR A 37 -8.75 -3.80 -11.55
C THR A 37 -7.43 -4.56 -11.43
N VAL A 38 -6.31 -3.85 -11.31
CA VAL A 38 -4.99 -4.47 -11.10
C VAL A 38 -4.99 -5.30 -9.79
N SER A 39 -5.64 -4.81 -8.73
CA SER A 39 -5.77 -5.58 -7.47
C SER A 39 -6.59 -6.85 -7.68
N ALA A 40 -7.71 -6.77 -8.40
CA ALA A 40 -8.53 -7.92 -8.73
C ALA A 40 -7.77 -8.95 -9.57
N TRP A 41 -6.95 -8.51 -10.53
CA TRP A 41 -6.12 -9.41 -11.33
C TRP A 41 -5.03 -10.10 -10.51
N MET A 42 -4.38 -9.40 -9.57
CA MET A 42 -3.43 -10.06 -8.66
C MET A 42 -4.10 -11.14 -7.81
N ALA A 43 -5.34 -10.91 -7.36
CA ALA A 43 -6.09 -11.90 -6.58
C ALA A 43 -6.54 -13.11 -7.44
N ALA A 44 -6.92 -12.87 -8.70
CA ALA A 44 -7.47 -13.89 -9.59
C ALA A 44 -6.43 -14.65 -10.42
N HIS A 45 -5.25 -14.06 -10.66
CA HIS A 45 -4.22 -14.60 -11.56
C HIS A 45 -2.86 -14.69 -10.85
N PRO A 46 -2.50 -15.86 -10.29
CA PRO A 46 -1.24 -16.03 -9.55
C PRO A 46 0.02 -15.64 -10.33
N ALA A 47 0.06 -15.94 -11.64
CA ALA A 47 1.18 -15.56 -12.50
C ALA A 47 1.37 -14.03 -12.59
N PHE A 48 0.28 -13.26 -12.58
CA PHE A 48 0.33 -11.81 -12.58
C PHE A 48 0.75 -11.26 -11.21
N ALA A 49 0.26 -11.85 -10.12
CA ALA A 49 0.72 -11.50 -8.78
C ALA A 49 2.23 -11.72 -8.62
N GLU A 50 2.72 -12.86 -9.09
CA GLU A 50 4.15 -13.19 -9.10
C GLU A 50 4.95 -12.21 -9.98
N ALA A 51 4.44 -11.86 -11.16
CA ALA A 51 5.06 -10.85 -12.01
C ALA A 51 5.16 -9.48 -11.32
N VAL A 52 4.10 -9.05 -10.65
CA VAL A 52 4.09 -7.82 -9.83
C VAL A 52 5.11 -7.90 -8.69
N ALA A 53 5.19 -9.02 -7.99
CA ALA A 53 6.14 -9.22 -6.88
C ALA A 53 7.59 -9.11 -7.38
N ARG A 54 7.94 -9.80 -8.47
CA ARG A 54 9.28 -9.70 -9.09
C ARG A 54 9.59 -8.29 -9.58
N GLY A 55 8.61 -7.61 -10.18
CA GLY A 55 8.77 -6.23 -10.62
C GLY A 55 9.06 -5.28 -9.45
N ARG A 56 8.31 -5.41 -8.35
CA ARG A 56 8.52 -4.63 -7.12
C ARG A 56 9.88 -4.89 -6.48
N ALA A 57 10.33 -6.14 -6.41
CA ALA A 57 11.65 -6.48 -5.88
C ALA A 57 12.77 -5.78 -6.68
N LYS A 58 12.67 -5.76 -8.02
CA LYS A 58 13.60 -5.00 -8.87
C LYS A 58 13.49 -3.49 -8.64
N GLY A 59 12.27 -2.98 -8.50
CA GLY A 59 12.02 -1.57 -8.21
C GLY A 59 12.56 -1.13 -6.85
N ALA A 60 12.53 -2.00 -5.82
CA ALA A 60 13.10 -1.74 -4.51
C ALA A 60 14.60 -1.45 -4.61
N LYS A 61 15.34 -2.27 -5.37
CA LYS A 61 16.76 -2.04 -5.65
C LYS A 61 17.02 -0.63 -6.22
N VAL A 62 16.19 -0.17 -7.17
CA VAL A 62 16.34 1.18 -7.75
C VAL A 62 16.23 2.26 -6.69
N TRP A 63 15.30 2.11 -5.74
CA TRP A 63 15.13 3.07 -4.66
C TRP A 63 16.22 2.97 -3.59
N GLU A 64 16.73 1.77 -3.31
CA GLU A 64 17.87 1.56 -2.40
C GLU A 64 19.15 2.16 -2.96
N ASP A 65 19.43 1.95 -4.26
CA ASP A 65 20.57 2.57 -4.95
C ASP A 65 20.49 4.11 -4.85
N ARG A 66 19.28 4.67 -5.06
CA ARG A 66 19.04 6.12 -4.90
C ARG A 66 19.26 6.60 -3.48
N LEU A 67 18.81 5.84 -2.48
CA LEU A 67 19.00 6.18 -1.07
C LEU A 67 20.48 6.17 -0.71
N ALA A 68 21.21 5.12 -1.11
CA ALA A 68 22.64 4.99 -0.86
C ALA A 68 23.43 6.16 -1.50
N ALA A 69 23.07 6.53 -2.74
CA ALA A 69 23.68 7.68 -3.41
C ALA A 69 23.37 9.00 -2.68
N ALA A 70 22.11 9.24 -2.30
CA ALA A 70 21.71 10.44 -1.58
C ALA A 70 22.38 10.54 -0.19
N ALA A 71 22.44 9.43 0.56
CA ALA A 71 23.10 9.37 1.87
C ALA A 71 24.62 9.60 1.79
N SER A 72 25.25 9.23 0.67
CA SER A 72 26.67 9.45 0.42
C SER A 72 26.99 10.85 -0.12
N GLY A 73 25.99 11.71 -0.31
CA GLY A 73 26.15 13.03 -0.94
C GLY A 73 26.47 12.98 -2.44
N LYS A 74 26.36 11.80 -3.07
CA LYS A 74 26.65 11.57 -4.51
C LYS A 74 25.39 11.52 -5.38
N GLY A 75 24.22 11.49 -4.76
CA GLY A 75 22.92 11.39 -5.42
C GLY A 75 22.09 12.66 -5.29
N ALA A 76 21.18 12.85 -6.24
CA ALA A 76 20.17 13.90 -6.18
C ALA A 76 18.95 13.42 -5.38
N GLY A 77 18.28 14.36 -4.71
CA GLY A 77 17.03 14.13 -4.00
C GLY A 77 17.17 14.07 -2.49
N ASN A 78 16.03 14.10 -1.81
CA ASN A 78 15.96 14.08 -0.35
C ASN A 78 15.91 12.62 0.14
N ALA A 79 16.93 12.20 0.90
CA ALA A 79 17.04 10.86 1.46
C ALA A 79 15.80 10.45 2.29
N THR A 80 15.18 11.37 3.01
CA THR A 80 13.96 11.12 3.79
C THR A 80 12.76 10.78 2.89
N VAL A 81 12.61 11.49 1.77
CA VAL A 81 11.53 11.21 0.80
C VAL A 81 11.74 9.84 0.15
N ILE A 82 12.99 9.52 -0.20
CA ILE A 82 13.37 8.22 -0.77
C ILE A 82 13.09 7.08 0.24
N ALA A 83 13.50 7.25 1.49
CA ALA A 83 13.23 6.29 2.56
C ALA A 83 11.72 6.09 2.78
N PHE A 84 10.93 7.16 2.74
CA PHE A 84 9.47 7.06 2.82
C PHE A 84 8.88 6.25 1.66
N ALA A 85 9.37 6.45 0.44
CA ALA A 85 8.94 5.64 -0.72
C ALA A 85 9.30 4.16 -0.55
N LEU A 86 10.50 3.84 -0.04
CA LEU A 86 10.93 2.47 0.25
C LEU A 86 10.02 1.76 1.24
N LYS A 87 9.60 2.44 2.33
CA LYS A 87 8.65 1.87 3.30
C LYS A 87 7.30 1.44 2.67
N GLN A 88 6.89 2.07 1.58
CA GLN A 88 5.64 1.75 0.88
C GLN A 88 5.82 0.66 -0.18
N ILE A 89 6.97 0.64 -0.86
CA ILE A 89 7.24 -0.26 -1.98
C ILE A 89 7.76 -1.61 -1.48
N ALA A 90 8.73 -1.58 -0.56
CA ALA A 90 9.39 -2.72 0.06
C ALA A 90 8.98 -2.82 1.54
N ARG A 91 7.67 -2.91 1.78
CA ARG A 91 7.11 -2.88 3.14
C ARG A 91 7.64 -4.00 4.03
N ASP A 92 7.93 -5.17 3.46
CA ASP A 92 8.39 -6.31 4.26
C ASP A 92 9.83 -6.11 4.77
N ASP A 93 10.66 -5.37 4.04
CA ASP A 93 12.07 -5.11 4.39
C ASP A 93 12.25 -3.77 5.14
N TRP A 94 11.53 -2.73 4.72
CA TRP A 94 11.67 -1.35 5.22
C TRP A 94 10.51 -0.89 6.09
N GLY A 95 9.41 -1.64 6.12
CA GLY A 95 8.24 -1.29 6.90
C GLY A 95 8.52 -1.33 8.39
N GLU A 96 7.73 -0.57 9.13
CA GLU A 96 7.76 -0.65 10.58
C GLU A 96 7.06 -1.94 11.02
N ALA A 97 7.69 -2.65 11.96
CA ALA A 97 7.04 -3.74 12.66
C ALA A 97 5.71 -3.22 13.21
N ARG A 98 4.60 -3.87 12.84
CA ARG A 98 3.36 -3.62 13.56
C ARG A 98 3.62 -4.10 14.97
N ALA A 99 3.49 -3.23 15.96
CA ALA A 99 3.32 -3.69 17.32
C ALA A 99 2.17 -4.70 17.26
N ASP A 100 2.45 -5.94 17.66
CA ASP A 100 1.41 -6.93 17.87
C ASP A 100 0.33 -6.28 18.73
N ALA A 101 -0.94 -6.57 18.46
CA ALA A 101 -1.98 -6.17 19.39
C ALA A 101 -1.53 -6.62 20.78
N PRO A 102 -1.60 -5.75 21.81
CA PRO A 102 -1.27 -6.18 23.16
C PRO A 102 -2.05 -7.47 23.42
N PRO A 103 -1.43 -8.50 24.03
CA PRO A 103 -2.14 -9.74 24.34
C PRO A 103 -3.44 -9.33 25.01
N ALA A 104 -4.57 -9.94 24.61
CA ALA A 104 -5.87 -9.62 25.16
C ALA A 104 -5.76 -9.71 26.69
N GLY A 105 -5.57 -8.56 27.35
CA GLY A 105 -5.67 -8.45 28.78
C GLY A 105 -7.07 -8.89 29.17
N PRO A 106 -7.31 -9.28 30.43
CA PRO A 106 -8.65 -9.62 30.88
C PRO A 106 -9.60 -8.51 30.44
N GLY A 107 -10.51 -8.86 29.52
CA GLY A 107 -11.34 -7.89 28.82
C GLY A 107 -12.16 -7.11 29.83
N VAL A 108 -11.76 -5.86 30.10
CA VAL A 108 -12.61 -4.95 30.84
C VAL A 108 -13.75 -4.60 29.89
N ALA A 109 -14.93 -5.11 30.19
CA ALA A 109 -16.14 -4.74 29.49
C ALA A 109 -16.39 -3.25 29.77
N VAL A 110 -16.06 -2.40 28.81
CA VAL A 110 -16.44 -0.98 28.85
C VAL A 110 -17.88 -0.89 28.36
N THR A 111 -18.82 -0.84 29.30
CA THR A 111 -20.20 -0.46 28.99
C THR A 111 -20.25 1.05 28.74
N VAL A 112 -20.53 1.43 27.49
CA VAL A 112 -20.82 2.82 27.13
C VAL A 112 -22.31 3.05 27.33
N GLU A 113 -22.68 3.80 28.37
CA GLU A 113 -24.06 4.22 28.58
C GLU A 113 -24.31 5.56 27.89
N PHE A 114 -25.30 5.60 27.00
CA PHE A 114 -25.67 6.81 26.27
C PHE A 114 -26.71 7.58 27.08
N VAL A 115 -26.27 8.56 27.88
CA VAL A 115 -27.17 9.44 28.63
C VAL A 115 -27.84 10.42 27.66
N ARG A 116 -29.17 10.33 27.51
CA ARG A 116 -29.92 11.36 26.80
C ARG A 116 -30.00 12.62 27.67
N PRO A 117 -29.77 13.83 27.12
CA PRO A 117 -30.02 15.05 27.86
C PRO A 117 -31.53 15.20 28.11
N GLY A 118 -31.90 15.45 29.38
CA GLY A 118 -33.28 15.66 29.79
C GLY A 118 -33.90 16.87 29.11
N HIS A 119 -35.04 16.66 28.46
CA HIS A 119 -35.91 17.74 28.00
C HIS A 119 -36.60 18.32 29.23
N ALA A 120 -36.26 19.56 29.59
CA ALA A 120 -36.96 20.27 30.64
C ALA A 120 -38.38 20.60 30.15
N ASP A 121 -39.37 19.90 30.71
CA ASP A 121 -40.77 20.27 30.64
C ASP A 121 -40.90 21.70 31.21
N ARG A 122 -41.17 22.67 30.34
CA ARG A 122 -41.72 23.96 30.79
C ARG A 122 -43.20 23.73 31.03
N ALA A 123 -43.55 23.59 32.30
CA ALA A 123 -44.93 23.70 32.76
C ALA A 123 -45.45 25.12 32.50
N ASP A 124 -46.70 25.17 32.06
CA ASP A 124 -47.50 26.36 31.79
C ASP A 124 -47.53 27.37 32.96
N SER A 125 -47.56 28.66 32.60
CA SER A 125 -48.18 29.75 33.37
C SER A 125 -48.65 30.84 32.40
#